data_AF-A0A0F9VJ80-F1
#
_entry.id   AF-A0A0F9VJ80-F1
#
_cell.length_a   1.000
_cell.length_b   1.000
_cell.length_c   1.000
_cell.angle_alpha   90.00
_cell.angle_beta   90.00
_cell.angle_gamma   90.00
#
_symmetry.space_group_name_H-M   'P 1'
#
loop_
_entity.id
_entity.type
_entity.pdbx_description
1 polymer ?
#
loop_
_entity_poly.entity_id
_entity_poly.type
_entity_poly.pdbx_seq_one_letter_code
_entity_poly.pdbx_strand_id
1 'polypeptide(L)'
;MATEYSINVDWSEGFEEWENTGQSYMREFYEEHPKEAEKDGHDLENGVVAYLDEVLDSWQPMMNYAYPLMYDPTRDGGKEIIKVCRETCLTVMYNDDEETYYLALCGGGMDLSQSIAYAYQILENWIPLALLRGVCKQPELSVSGKQWLKMAKQIKKQLRIDIASLRQDYKGWSRAMTEYKARAKARVS
;
A
#
# COMPACT_ATOMS: atom_id res chain seq x y z
N MET A 1 -17.15 -11.69 -6.35
CA MET A 1 -16.94 -10.23 -6.44
C MET A 1 -15.45 -10.01 -6.55
N ALA A 2 -14.96 -9.62 -7.72
CA ALA A 2 -13.62 -9.06 -7.82
C ALA A 2 -13.74 -7.64 -7.25
N THR A 3 -13.51 -7.49 -5.96
CA THR A 3 -13.38 -6.16 -5.35
C THR A 3 -12.08 -5.59 -5.91
N GLU A 4 -12.21 -4.62 -6.80
CA GLU A 4 -11.14 -3.64 -7.03
C GLU A 4 -10.69 -3.18 -5.65
N TYR A 5 -9.44 -3.45 -5.30
CA TYR A 5 -8.89 -3.12 -3.98
C TYR A 5 -8.49 -1.63 -3.91
N SER A 6 -9.00 -0.83 -4.82
CA SER A 6 -8.74 0.59 -4.94
C SER A 6 -10.06 1.30 -5.13
N ILE A 7 -10.14 2.52 -4.62
CA ILE A 7 -11.19 3.47 -4.96
C ILE A 7 -10.66 4.42 -6.03
N ASN A 8 -11.56 4.88 -6.90
CA ASN A 8 -11.23 5.98 -7.81
C ASN A 8 -11.32 7.28 -7.03
N VAL A 9 -10.30 8.13 -7.15
CA VAL A 9 -10.28 9.45 -6.51
C VAL A 9 -9.91 10.48 -7.55
N ASP A 10 -10.73 11.53 -7.69
CA ASP A 10 -10.35 12.67 -8.51
C ASP A 10 -9.51 13.65 -7.69
N TRP A 11 -8.19 13.50 -7.78
CA TRP A 11 -7.28 14.41 -7.08
C TRP A 11 -7.37 15.85 -7.60
N SER A 12 -7.94 16.10 -8.78
CA SER A 12 -8.08 17.48 -9.29
C SER A 12 -9.25 18.25 -8.67
N GLU A 13 -10.26 17.54 -8.15
CA GLU A 13 -11.48 18.14 -7.57
C GLU A 13 -11.60 17.87 -6.05
N GLY A 14 -10.81 16.94 -5.49
CA GLY A 14 -11.00 16.39 -4.15
C GLY A 14 -9.95 16.72 -3.09
N PHE A 15 -9.18 17.82 -3.18
CA PHE A 15 -8.17 18.12 -2.14
C PHE A 15 -8.74 18.66 -0.81
N GLU A 16 -10.02 19.04 -0.73
CA GLU A 16 -10.57 19.65 0.49
C GLU A 16 -10.77 18.64 1.64
N GLU A 17 -11.00 17.36 1.32
CA GLU A 17 -11.29 16.29 2.30
C GLU A 17 -10.07 15.35 2.51
N TRP A 18 -8.96 15.64 1.84
CA TRP A 18 -7.79 14.76 1.80
C TRP A 18 -6.53 15.46 2.26
N GLU A 19 -5.89 14.91 3.29
CA GLU A 19 -4.61 15.39 3.78
C GLU A 19 -3.47 14.53 3.23
N ASN A 20 -2.43 15.14 2.66
CA ASN A 20 -1.22 14.44 2.25
C ASN A 20 -0.31 14.19 3.46
N THR A 21 -0.67 13.18 4.25
CA THR A 21 0.07 12.77 5.45
C THR A 21 1.53 12.43 5.12
N GLY A 22 1.78 11.76 4.00
CA GLY A 22 3.15 11.42 3.58
C GLY A 22 4.02 12.64 3.34
N GLN A 23 3.50 13.65 2.63
CA GLN A 23 4.21 14.90 2.41
C GLN A 23 4.49 15.64 3.73
N SER A 24 3.54 15.62 4.67
CA SER A 24 3.70 16.24 5.99
C SER A 24 4.85 15.61 6.79
N TYR A 25 4.89 14.27 6.87
CA TYR A 25 5.99 13.57 7.53
C TYR A 25 7.34 13.72 6.81
N MET A 26 7.34 13.79 5.47
CA MET A 26 8.57 14.05 4.70
C MET A 26 9.11 15.45 4.94
N ARG A 27 8.23 16.46 5.08
CA ARG A 27 8.62 17.83 5.44
C ARG A 27 9.33 17.85 6.79
N GLU A 28 8.67 17.33 7.82
CA GLU A 28 9.24 17.26 9.18
C GLU A 28 10.58 16.51 9.16
N PHE A 29 10.65 15.37 8.47
CA PHE A 29 11.86 14.58 8.36
C PHE A 29 13.04 15.36 7.75
N TYR A 30 12.82 16.10 6.66
CA TYR A 30 13.88 16.86 6.01
C TYR A 30 14.24 18.16 6.74
N GLU A 31 13.30 18.78 7.46
CA GLU A 31 13.59 19.91 8.33
C GLU A 31 14.46 19.50 9.53
N GLU A 32 14.17 18.33 10.14
CA GLU A 32 14.96 17.79 11.25
C GLU A 32 16.29 17.15 10.80
N HIS A 33 16.33 16.63 9.57
CA HIS A 33 17.45 15.88 9.02
C HIS A 33 17.82 16.34 7.60
N PRO A 34 18.25 17.59 7.39
CA PRO A 34 18.53 18.13 6.05
C PRO A 34 19.62 17.35 5.31
N LYS A 35 20.58 16.74 6.02
CA LYS A 35 21.62 15.88 5.42
C LYS A 35 21.06 14.59 4.80
N GLU A 36 19.86 14.16 5.14
CA GLU A 36 19.20 13.04 4.48
C GLU A 36 18.67 13.45 3.11
N ALA A 37 18.17 14.69 2.95
CA ALA A 37 17.75 15.20 1.66
C ALA A 37 18.92 15.25 0.65
N GLU A 38 20.13 15.62 1.12
CA GLU A 38 21.35 15.59 0.30
C GLU A 38 21.68 14.17 -0.19
N LYS A 39 21.50 13.15 0.66
CA LYS A 39 21.70 11.74 0.26
C LYS A 39 20.66 11.27 -0.75
N ASP A 40 19.46 11.84 -0.70
CA ASP A 40 18.39 11.59 -1.65
C ASP A 40 18.55 12.40 -2.95
N GLY A 41 19.58 13.26 -3.03
CA GLY A 41 19.95 14.01 -4.23
C GLY A 41 19.37 15.42 -4.30
N HIS A 42 18.90 15.97 -3.19
CA HIS A 42 18.37 17.33 -3.10
C HIS A 42 19.43 18.31 -2.57
N ASP A 43 19.46 19.52 -3.12
CA ASP A 43 20.45 20.53 -2.73
C ASP A 43 20.13 21.17 -1.37
N LEU A 44 21.19 21.61 -0.67
CA LEU A 44 21.08 22.37 0.56
C LEU A 44 21.59 23.80 0.39
N GLU A 45 20.84 24.78 0.88
CA GLU A 45 21.26 26.18 0.99
C GLU A 45 21.29 26.59 2.46
N ASN A 46 22.43 27.09 2.94
CA ASN A 46 22.60 27.50 4.35
C ASN A 46 22.25 26.40 5.38
N GLY A 47 22.38 25.13 5.00
CA GLY A 47 22.08 23.98 5.87
C GLY A 47 20.61 23.59 5.94
N VAL A 48 19.75 24.19 5.11
CA VAL A 48 18.35 23.78 4.91
C VAL A 48 18.14 23.28 3.49
N VAL A 49 17.08 22.49 3.26
CA VAL A 49 16.76 21.95 1.93
C VAL A 49 16.32 23.09 1.00
N ALA A 50 17.03 23.25 -0.11
CA ALA A 50 16.68 24.22 -1.14
C ALA A 50 15.40 23.77 -1.85
N TYR A 51 14.47 24.70 -2.10
CA TYR A 51 13.20 24.42 -2.80
C TYR A 51 12.42 23.24 -2.20
N LEU A 52 12.35 23.17 -0.86
CA LEU A 52 11.73 22.04 -0.15
C LEU A 52 10.31 21.75 -0.66
N ASP A 53 9.51 22.76 -0.97
CA ASP A 53 8.15 22.56 -1.50
C ASP A 53 8.17 21.83 -2.86
N GLU A 54 9.08 22.19 -3.77
CA GLU A 54 9.25 21.52 -5.06
C GLU A 54 9.76 20.08 -4.90
N VAL A 55 10.64 19.84 -3.93
CA VAL A 55 11.06 18.47 -3.55
C VAL A 55 9.87 17.66 -3.08
N LEU A 56 9.03 18.27 -2.25
CA LEU A 56 7.85 17.66 -1.67
C LEU A 56 6.74 17.35 -2.70
N ASP A 57 6.71 18.05 -3.83
CA ASP A 57 5.77 17.79 -4.93
C ASP A 57 5.94 16.39 -5.54
N SER A 58 7.11 15.76 -5.37
CA SER A 58 7.35 14.37 -5.79
C SER A 58 6.44 13.36 -5.07
N TRP A 59 5.83 13.74 -3.94
CA TRP A 59 4.86 12.91 -3.20
C TRP A 59 3.42 13.38 -3.39
N GLN A 60 3.12 14.21 -4.39
CA GLN A 60 1.75 14.48 -4.80
C GLN A 60 1.17 13.30 -5.59
N PRO A 61 -0.07 12.85 -5.28
CA PRO A 61 -0.75 11.85 -6.09
C PRO A 61 -0.87 12.27 -7.55
N MET A 62 -0.52 11.37 -8.46
CA MET A 62 -0.60 11.58 -9.92
C MET A 62 -1.62 10.68 -10.60
N MET A 63 -2.01 9.58 -9.96
CA MET A 63 -2.95 8.60 -10.51
C MET A 63 -4.21 8.56 -9.66
N ASN A 64 -5.39 8.60 -10.28
CA ASN A 64 -6.72 8.68 -9.66
C ASN A 64 -7.17 7.38 -8.95
N TYR A 65 -6.28 6.74 -8.21
CA TYR A 65 -6.53 5.55 -7.42
C TYR A 65 -5.96 5.70 -6.02
N ALA A 66 -6.76 5.34 -5.02
CA ALA A 66 -6.33 5.22 -3.63
C ALA A 66 -6.57 3.80 -3.13
N TYR A 67 -5.63 3.26 -2.34
CA TYR A 67 -5.69 1.90 -1.81
C TYR A 67 -5.82 1.94 -0.29
N PRO A 68 -6.92 1.43 0.30
CA PRO A 68 -7.21 1.60 1.72
C PRO A 68 -6.23 0.82 2.61
N LEU A 69 -5.75 1.50 3.64
CA LEU A 69 -5.00 0.92 4.74
C LEU A 69 -5.98 0.48 5.84
N MET A 70 -5.74 -0.71 6.39
CA MET A 70 -6.51 -1.30 7.48
C MET A 70 -6.07 -0.80 8.86
N TYR A 71 -4.88 -0.22 8.95
CA TYR A 71 -4.31 0.25 10.20
C TYR A 71 -3.82 1.68 10.07
N ASP A 72 -3.90 2.42 11.18
CA ASP A 72 -3.32 3.76 11.32
C ASP A 72 -1.78 3.68 11.16
N PRO A 73 -1.21 4.28 10.09
CA PRO A 73 0.22 4.26 9.83
C PRO A 73 1.01 5.28 10.66
N THR A 74 0.33 6.14 11.43
CA THR A 74 0.97 7.19 12.25
C THR A 74 1.44 6.69 13.63
N ARG A 75 0.97 5.51 14.06
CA ARG A 75 1.18 4.94 15.41
C ARG A 75 2.63 4.91 15.91
N ASP A 76 3.61 4.82 15.01
CA ASP A 76 5.04 4.72 15.31
C ASP A 76 5.82 6.01 14.93
N GLY A 77 5.13 7.15 14.93
CA GLY A 77 5.70 8.46 14.61
C GLY A 77 6.06 8.60 13.13
N GLY A 78 5.30 7.96 12.24
CA GLY A 78 5.43 8.11 10.77
C GLY A 78 6.71 7.53 10.15
N LYS A 79 7.54 6.78 10.89
CA LYS A 79 8.77 6.17 10.32
C LYS A 79 8.51 5.27 9.12
N GLU A 80 7.41 4.52 9.17
CA GLU A 80 7.00 3.63 8.07
C GLU A 80 6.44 4.44 6.89
N ILE A 81 5.79 5.58 7.15
CA ILE A 81 5.32 6.52 6.12
C ILE A 81 6.51 7.13 5.36
N ILE A 82 7.51 7.64 6.07
CA ILE A 82 8.76 8.17 5.49
C ILE A 82 9.43 7.10 4.62
N LYS A 83 9.45 5.86 5.10
CA LYS A 83 10.01 4.74 4.35
C LYS A 83 9.24 4.43 3.07
N VAL A 84 7.90 4.47 3.11
CA VAL A 84 7.07 4.32 1.91
C VAL A 84 7.40 5.42 0.90
N CYS A 85 7.45 6.68 1.34
CA CYS A 85 7.73 7.82 0.50
C CYS A 85 9.13 7.73 -0.16
N ARG A 86 10.16 7.31 0.58
CA ARG A 86 11.54 7.21 0.07
C ARG A 86 11.82 5.96 -0.75
N GLU A 87 11.20 4.82 -0.43
CA GLU A 87 11.52 3.54 -1.06
C GLU A 87 10.49 3.09 -2.11
N THR A 88 9.44 3.87 -2.34
CA THR A 88 8.38 3.56 -3.31
C THR A 88 7.92 4.81 -4.06
N CYS A 89 7.06 4.63 -5.07
CA CYS A 89 6.39 5.74 -5.77
C CYS A 89 4.99 6.03 -5.18
N LEU A 90 4.85 5.95 -3.86
CA LEU A 90 3.58 6.14 -3.17
C LEU A 90 3.71 7.16 -2.03
N THR A 91 2.60 7.80 -1.70
CA THR A 91 2.39 8.59 -0.50
C THR A 91 1.24 8.00 0.32
N VAL A 92 1.14 8.44 1.58
CA VAL A 92 -0.01 8.17 2.44
C VAL A 92 -0.91 9.39 2.43
N MET A 93 -2.19 9.17 2.14
CA MET A 93 -3.24 10.17 2.20
C MET A 93 -4.19 9.82 3.35
N TYR A 94 -4.66 10.82 4.09
CA TYR A 94 -5.75 10.66 5.04
C TYR A 94 -7.02 11.24 4.42
N ASN A 95 -8.14 10.54 4.55
CA ASN A 95 -9.45 11.03 4.17
C ASN A 95 -10.22 11.39 5.44
N ASP A 96 -10.57 12.67 5.58
CA ASP A 96 -11.23 13.20 6.78
C ASP A 96 -12.66 12.67 6.93
N ASP A 97 -13.40 12.53 5.82
CA ASP A 97 -14.79 12.09 5.81
C ASP A 97 -14.95 10.62 6.24
N GLU A 98 -14.02 9.77 5.82
CA GLU A 98 -14.00 8.33 6.12
C GLU A 98 -13.14 7.99 7.35
N GLU A 99 -12.46 8.98 7.92
CA GLU A 99 -11.48 8.84 9.00
C GLU A 99 -10.46 7.71 8.72
N THR A 100 -10.04 7.55 7.46
CA THR A 100 -9.29 6.37 6.99
C THR A 100 -8.06 6.78 6.16
N TYR A 101 -6.98 6.00 6.29
CA TYR A 101 -5.75 6.20 5.54
C TYR A 101 -5.73 5.38 4.25
N TYR A 102 -5.05 5.93 3.26
CA TYR A 102 -4.91 5.37 1.93
C TYR A 102 -3.48 5.50 1.44
N LEU A 103 -3.07 4.56 0.58
CA LEU A 103 -1.91 4.71 -0.29
C LEU A 103 -2.34 5.33 -1.61
N ALA A 104 -1.63 6.35 -2.08
CA ALA A 104 -1.82 6.96 -3.39
C ALA A 104 -0.53 6.91 -4.21
N LEU A 105 -0.65 6.83 -5.53
CA LEU A 105 0.50 6.71 -6.45
C LEU A 105 0.98 8.10 -6.87
N CYS A 106 2.27 8.37 -6.67
CA CYS A 106 2.92 9.63 -7.03
C CYS A 106 3.78 9.51 -8.30
N GLY A 107 3.71 8.37 -9.00
CA GLY A 107 4.46 8.13 -10.22
C GLY A 107 3.64 7.35 -11.25
N GLY A 108 4.18 7.27 -12.47
CA GLY A 108 3.55 6.58 -13.59
C GLY A 108 4.56 6.08 -14.61
N GLY A 109 4.06 5.57 -15.75
CA GLY A 109 4.90 5.13 -16.88
C GLY A 109 5.33 3.65 -16.85
N MET A 110 4.99 2.90 -15.80
CA MET A 110 5.15 1.44 -15.71
C MET A 110 4.12 0.81 -14.77
N ASP A 111 4.12 -0.52 -14.68
CA ASP A 111 3.31 -1.25 -13.70
C ASP A 111 3.91 -1.10 -12.28
N LEU A 112 3.23 -0.33 -11.44
CA LEU A 112 3.62 -0.03 -10.06
C LEU A 112 3.06 -1.02 -9.02
N SER A 113 2.51 -2.16 -9.44
CA SER A 113 1.98 -3.19 -8.53
C SER A 113 3.02 -3.72 -7.54
N GLN A 114 4.31 -3.68 -7.87
CA GLN A 114 5.38 -4.02 -6.92
C GLN A 114 5.54 -2.95 -5.85
N SER A 115 5.48 -1.67 -6.21
CA SER A 115 5.58 -0.55 -5.26
C SER A 115 4.39 -0.56 -4.30
N ILE A 116 3.17 -0.80 -4.81
CA ILE A 116 1.97 -0.97 -3.99
C ILE A 116 2.15 -2.13 -3.00
N ALA A 117 2.53 -3.31 -3.50
CA ALA A 117 2.74 -4.49 -2.65
C ALA A 117 3.84 -4.26 -1.59
N TYR A 118 4.89 -3.54 -1.96
CA TYR A 118 5.97 -3.23 -1.03
C TYR A 118 5.54 -2.22 0.04
N ALA A 119 4.74 -1.21 -0.32
CA ALA A 119 4.16 -0.26 0.64
C ALA A 119 3.25 -0.96 1.67
N TYR A 120 2.36 -1.86 1.23
CA TYR A 120 1.56 -2.70 2.15
C TYR A 120 2.43 -3.52 3.08
N GLN A 121 3.53 -4.08 2.58
CA GLN A 121 4.45 -4.82 3.42
C GLN A 121 5.16 -3.93 4.45
N ILE A 122 5.47 -2.67 4.11
CA ILE A 122 6.07 -1.71 5.04
C ILE A 122 5.09 -1.34 6.15
N LEU A 123 3.87 -0.96 5.80
CA LEU A 123 2.89 -0.40 6.74
C LEU A 123 2.12 -1.46 7.53
N GLU A 124 1.80 -2.59 6.90
CA GLU A 124 0.87 -3.57 7.47
C GLU A 124 1.50 -4.95 7.70
N ASN A 125 2.66 -5.24 7.11
CA ASN A 125 3.31 -6.56 7.13
C ASN A 125 2.53 -7.68 6.40
N TRP A 126 1.46 -7.37 5.67
CA TRP A 126 0.71 -8.29 4.82
C TRP A 126 0.24 -7.58 3.55
N ILE A 127 -0.09 -8.32 2.49
CA ILE A 127 -0.57 -7.79 1.22
C ILE A 127 -1.98 -8.32 0.97
N PRO A 128 -2.97 -7.47 0.67
CA PRO A 128 -4.32 -7.90 0.31
C PRO A 128 -4.35 -8.96 -0.78
N LEU A 129 -5.12 -10.05 -0.58
CA LEU A 129 -5.12 -11.20 -1.51
C LEU A 129 -5.49 -10.80 -2.94
N ALA A 130 -6.36 -9.81 -3.11
CA ALA A 130 -6.72 -9.26 -4.42
C ALA A 130 -5.49 -8.65 -5.13
N LEU A 131 -4.70 -7.83 -4.42
CA LEU A 131 -3.45 -7.24 -4.92
C LEU A 131 -2.37 -8.31 -5.12
N LEU A 132 -2.23 -9.24 -4.18
CA LEU A 132 -1.21 -10.28 -4.15
C LEU A 132 -1.16 -11.11 -5.45
N ARG A 133 -2.31 -11.35 -6.07
CA ARG A 133 -2.42 -12.12 -7.33
C ARG A 133 -2.05 -11.30 -8.56
N GLY A 134 -2.18 -9.97 -8.47
CA GLY A 134 -1.91 -9.01 -9.52
C GLY A 134 -0.49 -8.47 -9.56
N VAL A 135 0.34 -8.71 -8.53
CA VAL A 135 1.71 -8.19 -8.50
C VAL A 135 2.55 -8.70 -9.68
N CYS A 136 3.17 -7.77 -10.40
CA CYS A 136 4.04 -8.06 -11.52
C CYS A 136 5.22 -8.94 -11.09
N LYS A 137 5.49 -10.00 -11.87
CA LYS A 137 6.54 -10.99 -11.58
C LYS A 137 7.88 -10.66 -12.23
N GLN A 138 7.93 -9.65 -13.09
CA GLN A 138 9.18 -9.20 -13.69
C GLN A 138 10.14 -8.75 -12.58
N PRO A 139 11.38 -9.27 -12.50
CA PRO A 139 12.33 -8.82 -11.51
C PRO A 139 12.58 -7.32 -11.63
N GLU A 140 12.57 -6.64 -10.49
CA GLU A 140 13.03 -5.26 -10.35
C GLU A 140 12.37 -4.24 -11.30
N LEU A 141 11.04 -4.35 -11.50
CA LEU A 141 10.31 -3.41 -12.35
C LEU A 141 10.17 -2.05 -11.66
N SER A 142 9.55 -2.01 -10.47
CA SER A 142 9.35 -0.76 -9.72
C SER A 142 9.89 -0.80 -8.28
N VAL A 143 10.42 -1.94 -7.85
CA VAL A 143 11.11 -2.12 -6.57
C VAL A 143 12.36 -2.93 -6.85
N SER A 144 13.54 -2.47 -6.43
CA SER A 144 14.84 -3.06 -6.82
C SER A 144 15.56 -3.78 -5.68
N GLY A 145 16.61 -4.55 -6.01
CA GLY A 145 17.58 -5.09 -5.07
C GLY A 145 17.03 -5.91 -3.89
N LYS A 146 17.47 -5.58 -2.69
CA LYS A 146 17.12 -6.33 -1.47
C LYS A 146 15.64 -6.19 -1.10
N GLN A 147 15.05 -5.04 -1.39
CA GLN A 147 13.63 -4.75 -1.19
C GLN A 147 12.78 -5.69 -2.05
N TRP A 148 13.13 -5.82 -3.33
CA TRP A 148 12.45 -6.76 -4.24
C TRP A 148 12.49 -8.19 -3.73
N LEU A 149 13.67 -8.66 -3.30
CA LEU A 149 13.83 -10.01 -2.73
C LEU A 149 13.01 -10.20 -1.45
N LYS A 150 12.95 -9.19 -0.58
CA LYS A 150 12.15 -9.23 0.66
C LYS A 150 10.66 -9.29 0.33
N MET A 151 10.21 -8.49 -0.63
CA MET A 151 8.84 -8.47 -1.14
C MET A 151 8.44 -9.80 -1.77
N ALA A 152 9.22 -10.32 -2.71
CA ALA A 152 8.95 -11.58 -3.37
C ALA A 152 8.88 -12.76 -2.38
N LYS A 153 9.75 -12.78 -1.35
CA LYS A 153 9.70 -13.79 -0.28
C LYS A 153 8.42 -13.70 0.55
N GLN A 154 7.98 -12.48 0.90
CA GLN A 154 6.75 -12.28 1.64
C GLN A 154 5.54 -12.69 0.82
N ILE A 155 5.46 -12.28 -0.46
CA ILE A 155 4.42 -12.69 -1.39
C ILE A 155 4.32 -14.22 -1.46
N LYS A 156 5.45 -14.90 -1.65
CA LYS A 156 5.51 -16.37 -1.69
C LYS A 156 5.05 -17.01 -0.38
N LYS A 157 5.44 -16.44 0.76
CA LYS A 157 5.02 -16.93 2.08
C LYS A 157 3.51 -16.79 2.25
N GLN A 158 2.96 -15.63 1.96
CA GLN A 158 1.55 -15.32 2.12
C GLN A 158 0.67 -16.19 1.20
N LEU A 159 1.05 -16.33 -0.09
CA LEU A 159 0.35 -17.23 -1.01
C LEU A 159 0.26 -18.66 -0.49
N ARG A 160 1.30 -19.19 0.18
CA ARG A 160 1.26 -20.53 0.76
C ARG A 160 0.26 -20.64 1.91
N ILE A 161 0.18 -19.60 2.76
CA ILE A 161 -0.76 -19.52 3.87
C ILE A 161 -2.19 -19.44 3.33
N ASP A 162 -2.44 -18.55 2.36
CA ASP A 162 -3.76 -18.35 1.78
C ASP A 162 -4.25 -19.59 1.03
N ILE A 163 -3.38 -20.29 0.28
CA ILE A 163 -3.74 -21.56 -0.35
C ILE A 163 -4.15 -22.62 0.69
N ALA A 164 -3.45 -22.67 1.84
CA ALA A 164 -3.79 -23.62 2.89
C ALA A 164 -5.16 -23.29 3.53
N SER A 165 -5.40 -22.01 3.84
CA SER A 165 -6.68 -21.53 4.37
C SER A 165 -7.84 -21.79 3.39
N LEU A 166 -7.69 -21.43 2.12
CA LEU A 166 -8.73 -21.65 1.10
C LEU A 166 -9.07 -23.15 0.93
N ARG A 167 -8.07 -24.04 1.03
CA ARG A 167 -8.31 -25.50 1.00
C ARG A 167 -9.08 -25.99 2.21
N GLN A 168 -8.84 -25.41 3.39
CA GLN A 168 -9.58 -25.74 4.60
C GLN A 168 -11.03 -25.28 4.49
N ASP A 169 -11.26 -24.05 4.03
CA ASP A 169 -12.59 -23.48 3.84
C ASP A 169 -13.42 -24.29 2.83
N TYR A 170 -12.80 -24.67 1.72
CA TYR A 170 -13.42 -25.54 0.71
C TYR A 170 -13.92 -26.87 1.31
N LYS A 171 -13.12 -27.50 2.18
CA LYS A 171 -13.54 -28.73 2.88
C LYS A 171 -14.69 -28.45 3.85
N GLY A 172 -14.64 -27.34 4.59
CA GLY A 172 -15.71 -26.91 5.48
C GLY A 172 -17.04 -26.76 4.74
N TRP A 173 -17.04 -26.05 3.61
CA TRP A 173 -18.21 -25.89 2.74
C TRP A 173 -18.72 -27.22 2.19
N SER A 174 -17.83 -28.08 1.72
CA SER A 174 -18.19 -29.42 1.20
C SER A 174 -18.93 -30.26 2.25
N ARG A 175 -18.45 -30.21 3.50
CA ARG A 175 -19.09 -30.89 4.64
C ARG A 175 -20.47 -30.27 4.95
N ALA A 176 -20.54 -28.95 5.07
CA ALA A 176 -21.79 -28.24 5.35
C ALA A 176 -22.87 -28.53 4.29
N MET A 177 -22.49 -28.54 3.01
CA MET A 177 -23.39 -28.89 1.91
C MET A 177 -23.89 -30.34 2.01
N THR A 178 -23.04 -31.28 2.42
CA THR A 178 -23.41 -32.68 2.60
C THR A 178 -24.41 -32.83 3.74
N GLU A 179 -24.14 -32.21 4.89
CA GLU A 179 -25.04 -32.22 6.05
C GLU A 179 -26.40 -31.58 5.73
N TYR A 180 -26.40 -30.46 4.99
CA TYR A 180 -27.62 -29.81 4.52
C TYR A 180 -28.47 -30.73 3.64
N LYS A 181 -27.87 -31.37 2.62
CA LYS A 181 -28.58 -32.31 1.73
C LYS A 181 -29.19 -33.48 2.51
N ALA A 182 -28.45 -34.04 3.48
CA ALA A 182 -28.95 -35.12 4.32
C ALA A 182 -30.17 -34.69 5.17
N ARG A 183 -30.10 -33.51 5.80
CA ARG A 183 -31.22 -32.95 6.59
C ARG A 183 -32.43 -32.63 5.71
N ALA A 184 -32.22 -32.06 4.53
CA ALA A 184 -33.29 -31.77 3.59
C ALA A 184 -34.03 -33.05 3.15
N LYS A 185 -33.29 -34.12 2.85
CA LYS A 185 -33.88 -35.43 2.52
C LYS A 185 -34.71 -35.99 3.67
N ALA A 186 -34.21 -35.92 4.90
CA ALA A 186 -34.90 -36.42 6.10
C ALA A 186 -36.18 -35.65 6.47
N ARG A 187 -36.40 -34.44 5.93
CA ARG A 187 -37.63 -33.66 6.15
C ARG A 187 -38.74 -33.98 5.16
N VAL A 188 -38.41 -34.60 4.03
CA VAL A 188 -39.34 -34.92 2.94
C VAL A 188 -39.74 -36.41 2.96
N SER A 189 -38.97 -37.24 3.69
CA SER A 189 -39.27 -38.64 4.02
C SER A 189 -40.07 -38.75 5.31
#